data_AF-A0A955AJ85-F1
#
_entry.id   AF-A0A955AJ85-F1
#
_cell.length_a   1.000
_cell.length_b   1.000
_cell.length_c   1.000
_cell.angle_alpha   90.00
_cell.angle_beta   90.00
_cell.angle_gamma   90.00
#
_symmetry.space_group_name_H-M   'P 1'
#
loop_
_entity.id
_entity.type
_entity.pdbx_description
1 polymer ?
#
loop_
_entity_poly.entity_id
_entity_poly.type
_entity_poly.pdbx_seq_one_letter_code
_entity_poly.pdbx_strand_id
1 'polypeptide(L)'
;MRIYLHPRVESLESRIVLASIAGTISVNGAGIHVRDPDDLPVANGFIWFDSNQNGQFDPGEPSDFSDVNGEYQLENVTPGEVLIRMKPPMGLIQTFPYEHFAMQMDNASGNYRLAKIDSISGEVMPLGAASDTNRNGLIKTVDGEYFASGHVYDSLYKIDAETGEQTLVGHLGQQVVGGLAYDPLMDEVYTLARPSDAGEPVPALRLFKIDRATATLIPVSDSEPSISGIRSTTSLAFDWVNREIVLFDNFSNSAYAYNLQGEVRKLGVFAPADRFYNLSFDGFRFLTHRDDNILYEVDPILGTLTPLVQLSESLSVNAGDRLATNEPHRMEVSDDEARIVHVDFLVTKLKINTAQLEVSPENLKLLAPSLALTTSTRMGDTLTEMRFCVAGNTNLELQLAQTSMQPVYVTLGEAEDRVSVNQAAFDNWPNLSIDLGTAHDILAVNATQFFDLDSVSTRLSGVDEIQLLGTTATTFQVEENSLLSLNESNSLTVRLAAEDRLQFDENGWFVNRIDVSREGRAHVLATDQVMLTVYDGTLWHNPLQSLDVNFDGHVTTNDALIIINLINRTNDWHLSEAAPDFISAAYVDTNADNALTALDALLVINQLNHF
;
A
#
# COMPACT_ATOMS: atom_id res chain seq x y z
N MET A 1 -68.41 -23.25 -31.58
CA MET A 1 -67.14 -22.52 -31.76
C MET A 1 -66.52 -22.33 -30.38
N ARG A 2 -65.62 -23.23 -29.96
CA ARG A 2 -64.89 -23.13 -28.68
C ARG A 2 -63.46 -22.76 -29.01
N ILE A 3 -63.05 -21.57 -28.62
CA ILE A 3 -61.70 -21.04 -28.77
C ILE A 3 -60.88 -21.63 -27.63
N TYR A 4 -59.87 -22.44 -27.94
CA TYR A 4 -58.85 -22.87 -26.98
C TYR A 4 -57.75 -21.80 -26.96
N LEU A 5 -57.68 -21.03 -25.89
CA LEU A 5 -56.51 -20.22 -25.55
C LEU A 5 -55.45 -21.18 -25.00
N HIS A 6 -54.36 -21.39 -25.73
CA HIS A 6 -53.16 -22.00 -25.17
C HIS A 6 -52.46 -20.94 -24.31
N PRO A 7 -52.28 -21.14 -22.99
CA PRO A 7 -51.41 -20.28 -22.22
C PRO A 7 -49.97 -20.51 -22.72
N ARG A 8 -49.33 -19.44 -23.22
CA ARG A 8 -47.88 -19.43 -23.34
C ARG A 8 -47.33 -19.44 -21.93
N VAL A 9 -46.71 -20.55 -21.54
CA VAL A 9 -45.86 -20.59 -20.35
C VAL A 9 -44.56 -19.93 -20.77
N GLU A 10 -44.34 -18.69 -20.33
CA GLU A 10 -43.01 -18.09 -20.36
C GLU A 10 -42.17 -18.83 -19.32
N SER A 11 -40.97 -19.27 -19.72
CA SER A 11 -40.02 -19.83 -18.77
C SER A 11 -39.63 -18.69 -17.84
N LEU A 12 -39.93 -18.82 -16.55
CA LEU A 12 -39.41 -17.92 -15.52
C LEU A 12 -37.88 -17.91 -15.68
N GLU A 13 -37.29 -16.73 -15.82
CA GLU A 13 -35.84 -16.58 -15.71
C GLU A 13 -35.39 -17.19 -14.38
N SER A 14 -34.27 -17.91 -14.38
CA SER A 14 -33.67 -18.43 -13.16
C SER A 14 -33.37 -17.25 -12.23
N ARG A 15 -34.19 -17.06 -11.20
CA ARG A 15 -33.86 -16.15 -10.11
C ARG A 15 -32.69 -16.76 -9.34
N ILE A 16 -31.48 -16.37 -9.72
CA ILE A 16 -30.30 -16.64 -8.90
C ILE A 16 -30.44 -15.75 -7.67
N VAL A 17 -30.70 -16.36 -6.51
CA VAL A 17 -30.62 -15.65 -5.23
C VAL A 17 -29.13 -15.50 -4.93
N LEU A 18 -28.65 -14.27 -4.88
CA LEU A 18 -27.27 -14.00 -4.53
C LEU A 18 -27.14 -13.98 -3.01
N ALA A 19 -26.09 -14.60 -2.49
CA ALA A 19 -25.79 -14.61 -1.07
C ALA A 19 -25.12 -13.30 -0.64
N SER A 20 -25.19 -12.99 0.65
CA SER A 20 -24.36 -11.97 1.27
C SER A 20 -23.42 -12.60 2.28
N ILE A 21 -22.19 -12.11 2.32
CA ILE A 21 -21.16 -12.49 3.28
C ILE A 21 -20.90 -11.27 4.14
N ALA A 22 -20.84 -11.44 5.45
CA ALA A 22 -20.50 -10.38 6.37
C ALA A 22 -19.40 -10.85 7.31
N GLY A 23 -18.77 -9.94 8.02
CA GLY A 23 -17.71 -10.34 8.94
C GLY A 23 -17.08 -9.17 9.64
N THR A 24 -16.05 -9.47 10.42
CA THR A 24 -15.26 -8.45 11.12
C THR A 24 -13.78 -8.57 10.83
N ILE A 25 -13.08 -7.44 10.91
CA ILE A 25 -11.62 -7.38 11.02
C ILE A 25 -11.28 -6.90 12.43
N SER A 26 -10.43 -7.64 13.13
CA SER A 26 -10.03 -7.30 14.50
C SER A 26 -8.55 -7.55 14.75
N VAL A 27 -7.98 -6.85 15.73
CA VAL A 27 -6.60 -7.05 16.16
C VAL A 27 -6.54 -8.32 17.00
N ASN A 28 -5.70 -9.28 16.60
CA ASN A 28 -5.40 -10.50 17.36
C ASN A 28 -4.57 -10.15 18.60
N GLY A 29 -5.20 -9.67 19.66
CA GLY A 29 -4.50 -9.20 20.85
C GLY A 29 -3.86 -10.33 21.66
N ALA A 30 -4.48 -11.50 21.62
CA ALA A 30 -4.07 -12.68 22.40
C ALA A 30 -3.09 -13.61 21.66
N GLY A 31 -2.92 -13.45 20.34
CA GLY A 31 -2.03 -14.29 19.53
C GLY A 31 -2.49 -15.74 19.35
N ILE A 32 -3.78 -16.00 19.54
CA ILE A 32 -4.37 -17.36 19.48
C ILE A 32 -5.05 -17.65 18.14
N HIS A 33 -5.09 -16.68 17.22
CA HIS A 33 -5.65 -16.82 15.86
C HIS A 33 -7.14 -17.21 15.83
N VAL A 34 -7.86 -16.81 16.88
CA VAL A 34 -9.31 -16.92 17.03
C VAL A 34 -9.79 -15.59 17.57
N ARG A 35 -10.91 -15.09 17.04
CA ARG A 35 -11.50 -13.82 17.48
C ARG A 35 -11.90 -13.90 18.95
N ASP A 36 -11.38 -13.00 19.76
CA ASP A 36 -11.79 -12.78 21.14
C ASP A 36 -12.85 -11.66 21.22
N PRO A 37 -13.89 -11.77 22.06
CA PRO A 37 -14.80 -10.66 22.33
C PRO A 37 -14.14 -9.33 22.71
N ASP A 38 -12.93 -9.36 23.27
CA ASP A 38 -12.16 -8.17 23.66
C ASP A 38 -11.20 -7.66 22.55
N ASP A 39 -11.13 -8.33 21.39
CA ASP A 39 -10.29 -7.89 20.27
C ASP A 39 -10.78 -6.55 19.71
N LEU A 40 -9.84 -5.62 19.50
CA LEU A 40 -10.16 -4.28 19.00
C LEU A 40 -10.52 -4.33 17.51
N PRO A 41 -11.57 -3.62 17.07
CA PRO A 41 -11.96 -3.57 15.68
C PRO A 41 -10.94 -2.83 14.80
N VAL A 42 -10.90 -3.18 13.52
CA VAL A 42 -10.01 -2.57 12.53
C VAL A 42 -10.83 -2.06 11.34
N ALA A 43 -10.83 -0.74 11.18
CA ALA A 43 -11.45 -0.05 10.05
C ALA A 43 -10.55 -0.01 8.81
N ASN A 44 -11.16 0.19 7.65
CA ASN A 44 -10.53 0.40 6.34
C ASN A 44 -9.71 -0.81 5.82
N GLY A 45 -9.94 -2.02 6.31
CA GLY A 45 -9.45 -3.21 5.61
C GLY A 45 -10.26 -3.40 4.35
N PHE A 46 -9.63 -3.75 3.24
CA PHE A 46 -10.31 -3.99 1.96
C PHE A 46 -10.57 -5.48 1.80
N ILE A 47 -11.83 -5.88 1.69
CA ILE A 47 -12.26 -7.28 1.53
C ILE A 47 -12.81 -7.45 0.13
N TRP A 48 -12.49 -8.57 -0.53
CA TRP A 48 -13.10 -8.91 -1.82
C TRP A 48 -13.32 -10.41 -1.99
N PHE A 49 -14.25 -10.75 -2.89
CA PHE A 49 -14.47 -12.09 -3.40
C PHE A 49 -13.53 -12.35 -4.59
N ASP A 50 -12.54 -13.22 -4.40
CA ASP A 50 -11.61 -13.65 -5.44
C ASP A 50 -12.28 -14.73 -6.30
N SER A 51 -12.96 -14.28 -7.35
CA SER A 51 -13.83 -15.08 -8.20
C SER A 51 -13.06 -15.96 -9.19
N ASN A 52 -11.86 -15.52 -9.58
CA ASN A 52 -11.01 -16.20 -10.55
C ASN A 52 -9.79 -16.90 -9.89
N GLN A 53 -9.70 -16.85 -8.56
CA GLN A 53 -8.68 -17.47 -7.74
C GLN A 53 -7.25 -16.95 -8.02
N ASN A 54 -7.12 -15.73 -8.51
CA ASN A 54 -5.83 -15.15 -8.89
C ASN A 54 -5.13 -14.42 -7.73
N GLY A 55 -5.77 -14.28 -6.57
CA GLY A 55 -5.19 -13.61 -5.41
C GLY A 55 -5.14 -12.09 -5.49
N GLN A 56 -5.71 -11.49 -6.53
CA GLN A 56 -5.81 -10.05 -6.76
C GLN A 56 -7.28 -9.63 -6.79
N PHE A 57 -7.53 -8.33 -6.67
CA PHE A 57 -8.87 -7.78 -6.87
C PHE A 57 -9.03 -7.36 -8.32
N ASP A 58 -10.09 -7.86 -8.95
CA ASP A 58 -10.45 -7.48 -10.32
C ASP A 58 -11.71 -6.60 -10.36
N PRO A 59 -11.77 -5.58 -11.25
CA PRO A 59 -12.97 -4.78 -11.42
C PRO A 59 -14.21 -5.64 -11.74
N GLY A 60 -15.21 -5.57 -10.86
CA GLY A 60 -16.45 -6.34 -10.97
C GLY A 60 -16.59 -7.45 -9.92
N GLU A 61 -15.53 -7.74 -9.16
CA GLU A 61 -15.62 -8.61 -8.00
C GLU A 61 -16.35 -7.90 -6.84
N PRO A 62 -17.26 -8.59 -6.13
CA PRO A 62 -17.84 -8.09 -4.89
C PRO A 62 -16.74 -7.70 -3.90
N SER A 63 -16.80 -6.46 -3.40
CA SER A 63 -15.81 -5.92 -2.46
C SER A 63 -16.45 -4.96 -1.46
N ASP A 64 -15.82 -4.80 -0.31
CA ASP A 64 -16.21 -3.82 0.71
C ASP A 64 -15.00 -3.35 1.54
N PHE A 65 -15.17 -2.26 2.28
CA PHE A 65 -14.21 -1.81 3.29
C PHE A 65 -14.81 -1.98 4.68
N SER A 66 -14.00 -2.46 5.64
CA SER A 66 -14.46 -2.55 7.02
C SER A 66 -14.71 -1.16 7.63
N ASP A 67 -15.81 -1.03 8.39
CA ASP A 67 -16.22 0.23 9.01
C ASP A 67 -15.46 0.53 10.32
N VAL A 68 -15.86 1.58 11.04
CA VAL A 68 -15.26 1.96 12.34
C VAL A 68 -15.39 0.90 13.44
N ASN A 69 -16.33 -0.03 13.30
CA ASN A 69 -16.53 -1.19 14.17
C ASN A 69 -15.85 -2.45 13.61
N GLY A 70 -15.11 -2.32 12.52
CA GLY A 70 -14.44 -3.40 11.82
C GLY A 70 -15.38 -4.30 11.04
N GLU A 71 -16.65 -3.94 10.88
CA GLU A 71 -17.67 -4.74 10.19
C GLU A 71 -17.61 -4.49 8.67
N TYR A 72 -17.80 -5.55 7.88
CA TYR A 72 -17.89 -5.47 6.42
C TYR A 72 -19.00 -6.39 5.89
N GLN A 73 -19.49 -6.11 4.68
CA GLN A 73 -20.50 -6.88 3.99
C GLN A 73 -20.27 -6.93 2.46
N LEU A 74 -20.09 -8.14 1.93
CA LEU A 74 -20.11 -8.41 0.50
C LEU A 74 -21.51 -8.82 0.06
N GLU A 75 -22.10 -8.05 -0.84
CA GLU A 75 -23.35 -8.38 -1.49
C GLU A 75 -23.13 -9.09 -2.82
N ASN A 76 -24.18 -9.71 -3.36
CA ASN A 76 -24.17 -10.26 -4.72
C ASN A 76 -23.18 -11.42 -4.95
N VAL A 77 -22.89 -12.21 -3.91
CA VAL A 77 -21.99 -13.38 -4.01
C VAL A 77 -22.71 -14.56 -4.64
N THR A 78 -22.12 -15.14 -5.68
CA THR A 78 -22.66 -16.32 -6.36
C THR A 78 -22.54 -17.58 -5.49
N PRO A 79 -23.56 -18.43 -5.43
CA PRO A 79 -23.45 -19.75 -4.79
C PRO A 79 -22.33 -20.62 -5.40
N GLY A 80 -21.79 -21.52 -4.58
CA GLY A 80 -20.65 -22.38 -4.91
C GLY A 80 -19.44 -22.13 -4.01
N GLU A 81 -18.27 -22.57 -4.47
CA GLU A 81 -17.00 -22.31 -3.77
C GLU A 81 -16.65 -20.83 -3.83
N VAL A 82 -16.39 -20.23 -2.66
CA VAL A 82 -16.11 -18.82 -2.49
C VAL A 82 -14.77 -18.63 -1.77
N LEU A 83 -13.92 -17.77 -2.34
CA LEU A 83 -12.66 -17.33 -1.75
C LEU A 83 -12.76 -15.86 -1.34
N ILE A 84 -12.78 -15.59 -0.04
CA ILE A 84 -12.82 -14.21 0.47
C ILE A 84 -11.43 -13.83 0.96
N ARG A 85 -10.91 -12.70 0.48
CA ARG A 85 -9.59 -12.18 0.85
C ARG A 85 -9.70 -10.84 1.52
N MET A 86 -8.66 -10.51 2.28
CA MET A 86 -8.53 -9.20 2.91
C MET A 86 -7.14 -8.65 2.61
N LYS A 87 -7.10 -7.40 2.20
CA LYS A 87 -5.91 -6.57 2.21
C LYS A 87 -6.00 -5.70 3.46
N PRO A 88 -5.15 -5.96 4.47
CA PRO A 88 -5.23 -5.20 5.72
C PRO A 88 -4.84 -3.73 5.46
N PRO A 89 -5.32 -2.79 6.30
CA PRO A 89 -4.76 -1.44 6.34
C PRO A 89 -3.25 -1.50 6.54
N MET A 90 -2.54 -0.50 6.04
CA MET A 90 -1.09 -0.55 6.16
C MET A 90 -0.61 -0.48 7.61
N GLY A 91 0.52 -1.16 7.88
CA GLY A 91 1.07 -1.32 9.22
C GLY A 91 0.43 -2.48 9.98
N LEU A 92 -0.52 -3.17 9.37
CA LEU A 92 -1.13 -4.38 9.87
C LEU A 92 -0.78 -5.56 8.95
N ILE A 93 -0.55 -6.72 9.55
CA ILE A 93 -0.31 -7.97 8.83
C ILE A 93 -1.47 -8.91 9.16
N GLN A 94 -2.05 -9.54 8.14
CA GLN A 94 -3.02 -10.62 8.35
C GLN A 94 -2.36 -11.75 9.14
N THR A 95 -3.03 -12.19 10.19
CA THR A 95 -2.64 -13.34 11.03
C THR A 95 -3.66 -14.47 10.97
N PHE A 96 -4.86 -14.18 10.47
CA PHE A 96 -5.90 -15.17 10.21
C PHE A 96 -6.81 -14.73 9.04
N PRO A 97 -7.20 -15.65 8.14
CA PRO A 97 -6.78 -17.06 8.08
C PRO A 97 -5.29 -17.18 7.75
N TYR A 98 -4.74 -18.38 7.98
CA TYR A 98 -3.34 -18.69 7.71
C TYR A 98 -3.17 -20.09 7.12
N GLU A 99 -2.04 -20.32 6.47
CA GLU A 99 -1.59 -21.65 6.09
C GLU A 99 -0.32 -22.04 6.85
N HIS A 100 -0.32 -23.27 7.36
CA HIS A 100 0.86 -23.91 7.92
C HIS A 100 1.16 -25.16 7.11
N PHE A 101 2.39 -25.26 6.62
CA PHE A 101 2.81 -26.33 5.73
C PHE A 101 4.24 -26.75 6.00
N ALA A 102 4.58 -27.97 5.60
CA ALA A 102 5.90 -28.54 5.81
C ALA A 102 6.29 -29.54 4.72
N MET A 103 7.61 -29.77 4.60
CA MET A 103 8.17 -30.83 3.76
C MET A 103 8.16 -32.16 4.52
N GLN A 104 7.05 -32.89 4.39
CA GLN A 104 6.80 -34.15 5.06
C GLN A 104 7.50 -35.32 4.36
N MET A 105 8.09 -36.23 5.13
CA MET A 105 8.49 -37.54 4.63
C MET A 105 7.26 -38.47 4.51
N ASP A 106 6.98 -38.94 3.30
CA ASP A 106 5.99 -39.99 3.06
C ASP A 106 6.58 -41.35 3.46
N ASN A 107 6.10 -41.91 4.58
CA ASN A 107 6.57 -43.18 5.11
C ASN A 107 6.36 -44.38 4.16
N ALA A 108 5.41 -44.29 3.22
CA ALA A 108 5.15 -45.38 2.28
C ALA A 108 6.23 -45.48 1.19
N SER A 109 6.69 -44.33 0.70
CA SER A 109 7.68 -44.24 -0.38
C SER A 109 9.10 -43.95 0.10
N GLY A 110 9.26 -43.37 1.29
CA GLY A 110 10.53 -42.81 1.79
C GLY A 110 10.91 -41.47 1.14
N ASN A 111 10.02 -40.91 0.32
CA ASN A 111 10.20 -39.66 -0.42
C ASN A 111 9.58 -38.48 0.34
N TYR A 112 9.84 -37.25 -0.11
CA TYR A 112 9.33 -36.03 0.52
C TYR A 112 8.27 -35.33 -0.32
N ARG A 113 7.24 -34.78 0.32
CA ARG A 113 6.17 -33.99 -0.29
C ARG A 113 5.80 -32.80 0.56
N LEU A 114 5.03 -31.86 0.00
CA LEU A 114 4.39 -30.82 0.78
C LEU A 114 3.24 -31.44 1.60
N ALA A 115 3.01 -30.93 2.80
CA ALA A 115 1.83 -31.26 3.60
C ALA A 115 1.28 -29.99 4.24
N LYS A 116 -0.04 -29.85 4.24
CA LYS A 116 -0.76 -28.81 4.99
C LYS A 116 -1.09 -29.33 6.38
N ILE A 117 -0.99 -28.45 7.36
CA ILE A 117 -1.15 -28.78 8.78
C ILE A 117 -2.20 -27.85 9.35
N ASP A 118 -3.34 -28.40 9.75
CA ASP A 118 -4.28 -27.68 10.59
C ASP A 118 -3.70 -27.61 12.00
N SER A 119 -3.26 -26.43 12.39
CA SER A 119 -2.59 -26.24 13.69
C SER A 119 -3.55 -26.10 14.86
N ILE A 120 -4.86 -26.20 14.61
CA ILE A 120 -5.91 -26.21 15.63
C ILE A 120 -6.35 -27.66 15.87
N SER A 121 -6.75 -28.38 14.81
CA SER A 121 -7.19 -29.77 14.93
C SER A 121 -6.06 -30.79 15.01
N GLY A 122 -4.88 -30.43 14.50
CA GLY A 122 -3.74 -31.32 14.33
C GLY A 122 -3.81 -32.20 13.09
N GLU A 123 -4.80 -32.01 12.21
CA GLU A 123 -4.89 -32.76 10.96
C GLU A 123 -3.74 -32.44 10.02
N VAL A 124 -3.09 -33.48 9.50
CA VAL A 124 -2.04 -33.39 8.48
C VAL A 124 -2.60 -33.89 7.16
N MET A 125 -2.57 -33.03 6.15
CA MET A 125 -3.08 -33.31 4.81
C MET A 125 -1.93 -33.31 3.81
N PRO A 126 -1.59 -34.44 3.18
CA PRO A 126 -0.55 -34.48 2.17
C PRO A 126 -0.96 -33.74 0.90
N LEU A 127 -0.02 -33.00 0.31
CA LEU A 127 -0.20 -32.22 -0.91
C LEU A 127 0.77 -32.72 -2.00
N GLY A 128 0.26 -32.90 -3.22
CA GLY A 128 1.05 -33.36 -4.36
C GLY A 128 1.65 -34.77 -4.21
N ALA A 129 2.38 -35.19 -5.24
CA ALA A 129 3.13 -36.43 -5.24
C ALA A 129 4.46 -36.30 -4.46
N ALA A 130 4.92 -37.39 -3.87
CA ALA A 130 6.21 -37.43 -3.19
C ALA A 130 7.38 -37.54 -4.17
N SER A 131 8.43 -36.75 -3.91
CA SER A 131 9.67 -36.67 -4.67
C SER A 131 10.84 -37.24 -3.87
N ASP A 132 11.80 -37.88 -4.54
CA ASP A 132 12.98 -38.50 -3.90
C ASP A 132 13.98 -37.49 -3.31
N THR A 133 13.75 -36.18 -3.52
CA THR A 133 14.61 -35.13 -2.99
C THR A 133 14.00 -34.40 -1.80
N ASN A 134 14.71 -34.45 -0.67
CA ASN A 134 14.44 -33.61 0.51
C ASN A 134 14.76 -32.13 0.25
N ARG A 135 14.04 -31.24 0.93
CA ARG A 135 14.27 -29.79 0.92
C ARG A 135 14.35 -29.25 2.36
N ASN A 136 15.28 -28.33 2.59
CA ASN A 136 15.74 -27.93 3.93
C ASN A 136 15.35 -26.50 4.31
N GLY A 137 14.98 -25.68 3.33
CA GLY A 137 14.24 -24.45 3.54
C GLY A 137 12.95 -24.52 2.75
N LEU A 138 11.90 -23.94 3.29
CA LEU A 138 10.58 -23.89 2.69
C LEU A 138 9.96 -22.57 3.10
N ILE A 139 9.45 -21.82 2.13
CA ILE A 139 8.64 -20.62 2.37
C ILE A 139 7.46 -20.61 1.41
N LYS A 140 6.40 -19.89 1.79
CA LYS A 140 5.34 -19.45 0.88
C LYS A 140 5.42 -17.93 0.75
N THR A 141 5.18 -17.40 -0.44
CA THR A 141 5.14 -15.96 -0.68
C THR A 141 3.72 -15.41 -0.49
N VAL A 142 3.55 -14.09 -0.38
CA VAL A 142 2.23 -13.44 -0.34
C VAL A 142 1.37 -13.70 -1.59
N ASP A 143 2.02 -14.02 -2.72
CA ASP A 143 1.35 -14.40 -3.98
C ASP A 143 0.99 -15.90 -4.02
N GLY A 144 1.29 -16.65 -2.95
CA GLY A 144 0.93 -18.05 -2.82
C GLY A 144 1.93 -19.04 -3.44
N GLU A 145 3.11 -18.59 -3.85
CA GLU A 145 4.12 -19.45 -4.44
C GLU A 145 4.97 -20.13 -3.37
N TYR A 146 5.24 -21.43 -3.53
CA TYR A 146 6.10 -22.18 -2.62
C TYR A 146 7.51 -22.26 -3.16
N PHE A 147 8.49 -21.83 -2.37
CA PHE A 147 9.90 -21.97 -2.68
C PHE A 147 10.59 -22.84 -1.64
N ALA A 148 11.55 -23.62 -2.11
CA ALA A 148 12.32 -24.48 -1.24
C ALA A 148 13.80 -24.49 -1.62
N SER A 149 14.67 -24.56 -0.61
CA SER A 149 16.11 -24.73 -0.82
C SER A 149 16.51 -26.20 -0.70
N GLY A 150 17.32 -26.64 -1.65
CA GLY A 150 17.91 -27.98 -1.66
C GLY A 150 19.36 -27.95 -1.21
N HIS A 151 19.73 -28.88 -0.32
CA HIS A 151 21.12 -29.07 0.09
C HIS A 151 21.99 -29.66 -1.04
N VAL A 152 21.36 -30.34 -2.00
CA VAL A 152 22.06 -30.90 -3.17
C VAL A 152 22.27 -29.76 -4.17
N TYR A 153 23.53 -29.30 -4.27
CA TYR A 153 23.99 -28.18 -5.12
C TYR A 153 23.52 -26.79 -4.73
N ASP A 154 23.18 -26.56 -3.45
CA ASP A 154 22.80 -25.22 -2.95
C ASP A 154 21.80 -24.51 -3.88
N SER A 155 20.64 -25.13 -4.11
CA SER A 155 19.74 -24.74 -5.20
C SER A 155 18.39 -24.25 -4.70
N LEU A 156 17.77 -23.37 -5.46
CA LEU A 156 16.41 -22.89 -5.23
C LEU A 156 15.43 -23.58 -6.17
N TYR A 157 14.33 -24.07 -5.61
CA TYR A 157 13.25 -24.71 -6.35
C TYR A 157 11.92 -24.00 -6.08
N LYS A 158 11.07 -23.96 -7.09
CA LYS A 158 9.64 -23.66 -6.96
C LYS A 158 8.87 -24.98 -6.85
N ILE A 159 7.92 -25.06 -5.93
CA ILE A 159 7.09 -26.26 -5.71
C ILE A 159 5.66 -25.94 -6.14
N ASP A 160 5.10 -26.80 -6.97
CA ASP A 160 3.68 -26.82 -7.27
C ASP A 160 2.95 -27.65 -6.20
N ALA A 161 2.06 -27.02 -5.44
CA ALA A 161 1.41 -27.65 -4.29
C ALA A 161 0.37 -28.73 -4.70
N GLU A 162 -0.21 -28.65 -5.89
CA GLU A 162 -1.24 -29.58 -6.35
C GLU A 162 -0.62 -30.87 -6.88
N THR A 163 0.43 -30.74 -7.70
CA THR A 163 1.09 -31.86 -8.37
C THR A 163 2.28 -32.39 -7.57
N GLY A 164 2.89 -31.57 -6.72
CA GLY A 164 4.16 -31.86 -6.05
C GLY A 164 5.40 -31.68 -6.95
N GLU A 165 5.23 -31.18 -8.17
CA GLU A 165 6.34 -30.93 -9.09
C GLU A 165 7.30 -29.88 -8.49
N GLN A 166 8.60 -30.17 -8.57
CA GLN A 166 9.66 -29.29 -8.07
C GLN A 166 10.50 -28.79 -9.24
N THR A 167 10.33 -27.53 -9.61
CA THR A 167 11.02 -26.90 -10.73
C THR A 167 12.27 -26.19 -10.24
N LEU A 168 13.43 -26.51 -10.79
CA LEU A 168 14.68 -25.81 -10.49
C LEU A 168 14.60 -24.37 -11.01
N VAL A 169 14.79 -23.40 -10.11
CA VAL A 169 14.98 -21.99 -10.46
C VAL A 169 16.44 -21.76 -10.86
N GLY A 170 17.37 -22.20 -10.02
CA GLY A 170 18.80 -22.05 -10.24
C GLY A 170 19.66 -22.50 -9.07
N HIS A 171 20.97 -22.43 -9.25
CA HIS A 171 21.98 -22.73 -8.23
C HIS A 171 22.44 -21.43 -7.55
N LEU A 172 22.44 -21.40 -6.22
CA LEU A 172 22.74 -20.21 -5.40
C LEU A 172 24.25 -19.87 -5.38
N GLY A 173 25.10 -20.77 -5.91
CA GLY A 173 26.52 -20.52 -6.17
C GLY A 173 27.42 -20.41 -4.94
N GLN A 174 26.86 -20.52 -3.73
CA GLN A 174 27.56 -20.51 -2.45
C GLN A 174 26.97 -21.60 -1.55
N GLN A 175 27.73 -22.06 -0.56
CA GLN A 175 27.25 -23.11 0.34
C GLN A 175 26.20 -22.53 1.30
N VAL A 176 24.93 -22.77 1.00
CA VAL A 176 23.80 -22.29 1.79
C VAL A 176 23.60 -23.22 2.97
N VAL A 177 23.41 -22.67 4.16
CA VAL A 177 23.00 -23.47 5.31
C VAL A 177 21.47 -23.56 5.32
N GLY A 178 20.96 -24.72 5.75
CA GLY A 178 19.55 -25.07 5.58
C GLY A 178 18.61 -23.98 6.08
N GLY A 179 17.65 -23.59 5.25
CA GLY A 179 16.58 -22.67 5.62
C GLY A 179 16.39 -21.49 4.66
N LEU A 180 15.14 -21.05 4.57
CA LEU A 180 14.70 -19.83 3.91
C LEU A 180 13.88 -19.07 4.94
N ALA A 181 14.04 -17.76 5.01
CA ALA A 181 13.18 -16.88 5.80
C ALA A 181 12.52 -15.88 4.86
N TYR A 182 11.21 -15.68 4.99
CA TYR A 182 10.46 -14.79 4.12
C TYR A 182 9.96 -13.58 4.90
N ASP A 183 10.26 -12.38 4.38
CA ASP A 183 9.73 -11.12 4.86
C ASP A 183 8.47 -10.75 4.05
N PRO A 184 7.26 -11.01 4.57
CA PRO A 184 6.03 -10.74 3.84
C PRO A 184 5.74 -9.24 3.67
N LEU A 185 6.43 -8.36 4.42
CA LEU A 185 6.23 -6.92 4.29
C LEU A 185 6.97 -6.35 3.07
N MET A 186 8.20 -6.83 2.83
CA MET A 186 9.03 -6.39 1.71
C MET A 186 8.99 -7.34 0.51
N ASP A 187 8.31 -8.49 0.67
CA ASP A 187 8.30 -9.59 -0.30
C ASP A 187 9.71 -10.10 -0.63
N GLU A 188 10.56 -10.20 0.40
CA GLU A 188 11.97 -10.57 0.28
C GLU A 188 12.25 -11.93 0.92
N VAL A 189 13.09 -12.73 0.26
CA VAL A 189 13.54 -14.02 0.79
C VAL A 189 14.99 -13.91 1.22
N TYR A 190 15.28 -14.46 2.39
CA TYR A 190 16.58 -14.44 3.03
C TYR A 190 17.10 -15.85 3.29
N THR A 191 18.42 -15.99 3.27
CA THR A 191 19.12 -17.19 3.71
C THR A 191 20.49 -16.88 4.29
N LEU A 192 21.11 -17.89 4.90
CA LEU A 192 22.48 -17.82 5.36
C LEU A 192 23.38 -18.65 4.43
N ALA A 193 24.50 -18.09 4.01
CA ALA A 193 25.46 -18.79 3.16
C ALA A 193 26.90 -18.55 3.62
N ARG A 194 27.79 -19.47 3.23
CA ARG A 194 29.23 -19.29 3.38
C ARG A 194 29.78 -18.43 2.24
N PRO A 195 30.46 -17.31 2.53
CA PRO A 195 31.04 -16.44 1.52
C PRO A 195 32.06 -17.16 0.62
N SER A 196 32.02 -16.88 -0.68
CA SER A 196 32.93 -17.47 -1.69
C SER A 196 34.25 -16.73 -1.89
N ASP A 197 34.40 -15.54 -1.30
CA ASP A 197 35.48 -14.57 -1.45
C ASP A 197 36.65 -14.77 -0.46
N ALA A 198 36.40 -15.44 0.66
CA ALA A 198 37.43 -15.72 1.66
C ALA A 198 38.12 -17.06 1.37
N GLY A 199 39.43 -17.04 1.12
CA GLY A 199 40.22 -18.27 1.00
C GLY A 199 40.06 -19.16 2.23
N GLU A 200 40.09 -20.48 2.03
CA GLU A 200 39.97 -21.48 3.09
C GLU A 200 40.87 -21.18 4.31
N PRO A 201 40.38 -21.34 5.56
CA PRO A 201 39.08 -21.90 5.95
C PRO A 201 38.07 -20.82 6.36
N VAL A 202 36.84 -20.85 5.82
CA VAL A 202 35.76 -19.92 6.20
C VAL A 202 34.69 -20.62 7.05
N PRO A 203 34.77 -20.54 8.39
CA PRO A 203 33.76 -21.11 9.29
C PRO A 203 32.57 -20.17 9.57
N ALA A 204 32.46 -19.02 8.90
CA ALA A 204 31.53 -17.96 9.26
C ALA A 204 30.38 -17.83 8.25
N LEU A 205 29.15 -17.68 8.77
CA LEU A 205 27.93 -17.49 7.96
C LEU A 205 27.58 -16.01 7.85
N ARG A 206 27.15 -15.60 6.66
CA ARG A 206 26.61 -14.26 6.40
C ARG A 206 25.17 -14.35 5.89
N LEU A 207 24.44 -13.25 6.09
CA LEU A 207 23.07 -13.08 5.63
C LEU A 207 23.01 -12.59 4.19
N PHE A 208 22.18 -13.25 3.38
CA PHE A 208 21.95 -12.92 1.98
C PHE A 208 20.45 -12.81 1.69
N LYS A 209 20.09 -11.86 0.83
CA LYS A 209 18.83 -11.88 0.10
C LYS A 209 18.95 -12.85 -1.08
N ILE A 210 17.84 -13.47 -1.45
CA ILE A 210 17.73 -14.31 -2.64
C ILE A 210 16.87 -13.58 -3.67
N ASP A 211 17.42 -13.35 -4.86
CA ASP A 211 16.61 -13.08 -6.04
C ASP A 211 15.91 -14.38 -6.47
N ARG A 212 14.60 -14.45 -6.24
CA ARG A 212 13.76 -15.62 -6.52
C ARG A 212 13.63 -15.96 -7.99
N ALA A 213 13.88 -15.01 -8.91
CA ALA A 213 13.78 -15.24 -10.34
C ALA A 213 15.06 -15.87 -10.90
N THR A 214 16.21 -15.48 -10.35
CA THR A 214 17.53 -15.88 -10.88
C THR A 214 18.29 -16.84 -9.97
N ALA A 215 17.81 -17.07 -8.74
CA ALA A 215 18.53 -17.75 -7.66
C ALA A 215 19.89 -17.09 -7.36
N THR A 216 19.99 -15.76 -7.47
CA THR A 216 21.20 -15.02 -7.14
C THR A 216 21.21 -14.63 -5.66
N LEU A 217 22.34 -14.80 -4.99
CA LEU A 217 22.54 -14.33 -3.61
C LEU A 217 23.10 -12.91 -3.59
N ILE A 218 22.43 -12.02 -2.86
CA ILE A 218 22.80 -10.62 -2.68
C ILE A 218 23.18 -10.40 -1.21
N PRO A 219 24.42 -10.02 -0.88
CA PRO A 219 24.82 -9.75 0.50
C PRO A 219 23.95 -8.65 1.13
N VAL A 220 23.55 -8.84 2.39
CA VAL A 220 22.78 -7.82 3.12
C VAL A 220 23.67 -6.70 3.70
N SER A 221 24.95 -6.97 3.92
CA SER A 221 25.92 -6.00 4.48
C SER A 221 27.31 -6.21 3.92
N ASP A 222 28.01 -5.09 3.69
CA ASP A 222 29.43 -5.05 3.30
C ASP A 222 30.38 -5.15 4.51
N SER A 223 29.88 -4.80 5.71
CA SER A 223 30.58 -5.07 6.96
C SER A 223 30.42 -6.54 7.32
N GLU A 224 31.37 -7.14 8.06
CA GLU A 224 31.34 -8.56 8.39
C GLU A 224 30.82 -8.84 9.82
N PRO A 225 29.50 -8.74 10.10
CA PRO A 225 28.94 -9.52 11.17
C PRO A 225 28.81 -10.98 10.68
N SER A 226 29.88 -11.72 10.91
CA SER A 226 29.92 -13.16 10.66
C SER A 226 29.98 -13.87 12.01
N ILE A 227 29.22 -14.95 12.16
CA ILE A 227 29.31 -15.79 13.36
C ILE A 227 30.15 -17.03 13.05
N SER A 228 31.27 -17.15 13.73
CA SER A 228 32.06 -18.38 13.72
C SER A 228 31.41 -19.43 14.61
N GLY A 229 31.29 -20.66 14.11
CA GLY A 229 30.97 -21.81 14.97
C GLY A 229 29.52 -22.27 14.96
N ILE A 230 28.63 -21.64 14.18
CA ILE A 230 27.37 -22.27 13.76
C ILE A 230 27.71 -23.39 12.78
N ARG A 231 27.28 -24.62 13.06
CA ARG A 231 27.70 -25.80 12.29
C ARG A 231 26.55 -26.65 11.79
N SER A 232 25.37 -26.55 12.42
CA SER A 232 24.22 -27.40 12.11
C SER A 232 22.93 -26.60 12.30
N THR A 233 22.63 -25.70 11.37
CA THR A 233 21.42 -24.87 11.46
C THR A 233 20.15 -25.66 11.20
N THR A 234 19.06 -25.24 11.83
CA THR A 234 17.67 -25.51 11.43
C THR A 234 17.26 -24.61 10.28
N SER A 235 16.02 -24.76 9.78
CA SER A 235 15.42 -23.71 8.96
C SER A 235 15.39 -22.36 9.70
N LEU A 236 15.18 -21.30 8.91
CA LEU A 236 15.17 -19.91 9.35
C LEU A 236 13.71 -19.44 9.46
N ALA A 237 13.42 -18.58 10.43
CA ALA A 237 12.12 -17.92 10.52
C ALA A 237 12.32 -16.40 10.52
N PHE A 238 11.49 -15.68 9.76
CA PHE A 238 11.49 -14.22 9.78
C PHE A 238 10.56 -13.72 10.88
N ASP A 239 11.13 -13.09 11.90
CA ASP A 239 10.37 -12.34 12.89
C ASP A 239 10.01 -10.97 12.31
N TRP A 240 8.85 -10.88 11.65
CA TRP A 240 8.40 -9.60 11.09
C TRP A 240 8.05 -8.56 12.16
N VAL A 241 7.87 -8.96 13.42
CA VAL A 241 7.63 -8.03 14.54
C VAL A 241 8.92 -7.34 14.92
N ASN A 242 10.03 -8.08 15.05
CA ASN A 242 11.33 -7.51 15.43
C ASN A 242 12.26 -7.21 14.23
N ARG A 243 11.80 -7.48 12.99
CA ARG A 243 12.58 -7.31 11.75
C ARG A 243 13.92 -8.06 11.80
N GLU A 244 13.89 -9.30 12.28
CA GLU A 244 15.08 -10.13 12.42
C GLU A 244 14.82 -11.57 11.95
N ILE A 245 15.90 -12.27 11.58
CA ILE A 245 15.85 -13.67 11.19
C ILE A 245 16.34 -14.50 12.36
N VAL A 246 15.48 -15.39 12.83
CA VAL A 246 15.77 -16.29 13.95
C VAL A 246 16.10 -17.67 13.42
N LEU A 247 17.10 -18.30 14.04
CA LEU A 247 17.53 -19.66 13.73
C LEU A 247 18.09 -20.39 14.93
N PHE A 248 18.23 -21.70 14.80
CA PHE A 248 18.80 -22.57 15.82
C PHE A 248 19.99 -23.36 15.29
N ASP A 249 21.06 -23.45 16.08
CA ASP A 249 22.23 -24.28 15.80
C ASP A 249 22.20 -25.54 16.67
N ASN A 250 21.89 -26.69 16.06
CA ASN A 250 21.85 -28.00 16.71
C ASN A 250 23.22 -28.48 17.21
N PHE A 251 24.32 -27.88 16.75
CA PHE A 251 25.65 -28.22 17.26
C PHE A 251 25.91 -27.59 18.63
N SER A 252 25.61 -26.29 18.78
CA SER A 252 25.76 -25.57 20.05
C SER A 252 24.50 -25.53 20.92
N ASN A 253 23.39 -26.09 20.44
CA ASN A 253 22.04 -26.00 21.01
C ASN A 253 21.63 -24.55 21.33
N SER A 254 22.03 -23.59 20.49
CA SER A 254 21.79 -22.17 20.74
C SER A 254 20.93 -21.55 19.64
N ALA A 255 20.03 -20.64 20.04
CA ALA A 255 19.30 -19.80 19.10
C ALA A 255 20.03 -18.49 18.86
N TYR A 256 19.87 -17.94 17.65
CA TYR A 256 20.49 -16.70 17.20
C TYR A 256 19.45 -15.87 16.45
N ALA A 257 19.63 -14.55 16.47
CA ALA A 257 18.90 -13.62 15.63
C ALA A 257 19.86 -12.77 14.81
N TYR A 258 19.51 -12.54 13.55
CA TYR A 258 20.17 -11.63 12.62
C TYR A 258 19.26 -10.45 12.34
N ASN A 259 19.72 -9.21 12.57
CA ASN A 259 18.99 -8.06 12.03
C ASN A 259 19.24 -7.91 10.52
N LEU A 260 18.51 -6.97 9.91
CA LEU A 260 18.61 -6.67 8.48
C LEU A 260 19.87 -5.90 8.08
N GLN A 261 20.78 -5.64 9.03
CA GLN A 261 22.12 -5.13 8.78
C GLN A 261 23.16 -6.26 8.80
N GLY A 262 22.70 -7.50 8.99
CA GLY A 262 23.52 -8.69 9.12
C GLY A 262 24.09 -8.91 10.53
N GLU A 263 23.88 -7.99 11.47
CA GLU A 263 24.38 -8.14 12.84
C GLU A 263 23.69 -9.30 13.54
N VAL A 264 24.50 -10.10 14.25
CA VAL A 264 24.05 -11.34 14.88
C VAL A 264 24.15 -11.24 16.39
N ARG A 265 23.08 -11.68 17.06
CA ARG A 265 23.02 -11.84 18.52
C ARG A 265 22.64 -13.25 18.90
N LYS A 266 23.28 -13.78 19.95
CA LYS A 266 22.84 -15.03 20.57
C LYS A 266 21.61 -14.75 21.44
N LEU A 267 20.60 -15.62 21.34
CA LEU A 267 19.36 -15.56 22.11
C LEU A 267 19.49 -16.41 23.38
N GLY A 268 18.98 -17.64 23.32
CA GLY A 268 19.02 -18.63 24.40
C GLY A 268 19.84 -19.88 24.05
N VAL A 269 19.85 -20.82 25.00
CA VAL A 269 20.44 -22.16 24.86
C VAL A 269 19.41 -23.18 25.29
N PHE A 270 19.19 -24.18 24.45
CA PHE A 270 18.23 -25.26 24.65
C PHE A 270 18.89 -26.48 25.29
N ALA A 271 18.08 -27.35 25.89
CA ALA A 271 18.58 -28.63 26.36
C ALA A 271 19.04 -29.51 25.17
N PRO A 272 20.11 -30.31 25.30
CA PRO A 272 20.59 -31.14 24.18
C PRO A 272 19.57 -32.14 23.61
N ALA A 273 18.52 -32.46 24.38
CA ALA A 273 17.43 -33.33 23.95
C ALA A 273 16.38 -32.62 23.08
N ASP A 274 16.42 -31.29 22.99
CA ASP A 274 15.43 -30.45 22.30
C ASP A 274 15.88 -30.08 20.89
N ARG A 275 16.41 -31.06 20.15
CA ARG A 275 16.76 -30.89 18.74
C ARG A 275 15.51 -30.85 17.87
N PHE A 276 15.53 -29.93 16.91
CA PHE A 276 14.52 -29.79 15.87
C PHE A 276 15.20 -29.31 14.58
N TYR A 277 14.51 -29.39 13.44
CA TYR A 277 15.10 -29.09 12.12
C TYR A 277 14.37 -28.02 11.33
N ASN A 278 13.20 -27.57 11.81
CA ASN A 278 12.44 -26.48 11.23
C ASN A 278 12.11 -25.43 12.29
N LEU A 279 11.83 -24.22 11.85
CA LEU A 279 11.38 -23.10 12.65
C LEU A 279 10.50 -22.25 11.75
N SER A 280 9.32 -21.90 12.24
CA SER A 280 8.39 -20.99 11.57
C SER A 280 7.93 -19.94 12.57
N PHE A 281 7.50 -18.77 12.11
CA PHE A 281 6.98 -17.71 12.96
C PHE A 281 5.57 -17.36 12.52
N ASP A 282 4.63 -17.27 13.46
CA ASP A 282 3.22 -17.00 13.16
C ASP A 282 2.78 -15.55 13.46
N GLY A 283 3.73 -14.69 13.82
CA GLY A 283 3.48 -13.31 14.24
C GLY A 283 3.44 -13.11 15.75
N PHE A 284 3.29 -14.19 16.51
CA PHE A 284 3.26 -14.17 17.97
C PHE A 284 4.27 -15.14 18.58
N ARG A 285 4.48 -16.28 17.92
CA ARG A 285 5.21 -17.41 18.44
C ARG A 285 6.05 -18.06 17.36
N PHE A 286 7.16 -18.62 17.80
CA PHE A 286 7.92 -19.55 16.98
C PHE A 286 7.37 -20.95 17.15
N LEU A 287 7.32 -21.70 16.06
CA LEU A 287 6.78 -23.05 16.02
C LEU A 287 7.80 -24.00 15.44
N THR A 288 7.79 -25.24 15.92
CA THR A 288 8.63 -26.31 15.37
C THR A 288 7.97 -27.67 15.46
N HIS A 289 8.34 -28.54 14.53
CA HIS A 289 7.99 -29.96 14.54
C HIS A 289 9.23 -30.80 14.87
N ARG A 290 9.00 -31.93 15.55
CA ARG A 290 10.02 -32.92 15.88
C ARG A 290 9.72 -34.26 15.20
N ASP A 291 10.59 -35.25 15.41
CA ASP A 291 10.36 -36.66 14.99
C ASP A 291 9.33 -37.36 15.89
N ASP A 292 8.21 -36.70 16.12
CA ASP A 292 7.03 -37.18 16.81
C ASP A 292 5.78 -36.60 16.11
N ASN A 293 4.65 -36.63 16.79
CA ASN A 293 3.38 -36.13 16.26
C ASN A 293 2.94 -34.91 17.06
N ILE A 294 3.86 -34.07 17.52
CA ILE A 294 3.52 -32.89 18.33
C ILE A 294 4.08 -31.64 17.64
N LEU A 295 3.21 -30.65 17.48
CA LEU A 295 3.62 -29.29 17.16
C LEU A 295 4.05 -28.61 18.47
N TYR A 296 5.23 -27.99 18.47
CA TYR A 296 5.78 -27.30 19.63
C TYR A 296 5.83 -25.79 19.40
N GLU A 297 5.56 -25.05 20.47
CA GLU A 297 5.93 -23.65 20.59
C GLU A 297 7.39 -23.54 21.08
N VAL A 298 8.13 -22.61 20.49
CA VAL A 298 9.54 -22.35 20.75
C VAL A 298 9.68 -20.97 21.40
N ASP A 299 10.32 -20.91 22.56
CA ASP A 299 10.84 -19.66 23.10
C ASP A 299 12.36 -19.62 22.83
N PRO A 300 12.82 -18.83 21.84
CA PRO A 300 14.23 -18.80 21.47
C PRO A 300 15.11 -18.07 22.49
N ILE A 301 14.53 -17.26 23.39
CA ILE A 301 15.25 -16.52 24.42
C ILE A 301 15.42 -17.38 25.67
N LEU A 302 14.33 -18.00 26.15
CA LEU A 302 14.36 -18.89 27.29
C LEU A 302 14.96 -20.26 26.96
N GLY A 303 14.98 -20.64 25.68
CA GLY A 303 15.52 -21.92 25.23
C GLY A 303 14.61 -23.10 25.55
N THR A 304 13.29 -22.92 25.41
CA THR A 304 12.29 -23.91 25.83
C THR A 304 11.38 -24.33 24.68
N LEU A 305 10.95 -25.59 24.71
CA LEU A 305 9.91 -26.16 23.83
C LEU A 305 8.67 -26.53 24.64
N THR A 306 7.50 -26.04 24.22
CA THR A 306 6.22 -26.32 24.86
C THR A 306 5.31 -27.08 23.89
N PRO A 307 4.79 -28.28 24.24
CA PRO A 307 3.81 -28.98 23.41
C PRO A 307 2.58 -28.11 23.16
N LEU A 308 2.18 -27.95 21.90
CA LEU A 308 1.05 -27.10 21.50
C LEU A 308 -0.14 -27.94 21.02
N VAL A 309 0.05 -28.76 19.98
CA VAL A 309 -1.03 -29.58 19.38
C VAL A 309 -0.53 -30.98 19.03
N GLN A 310 -1.38 -31.98 19.26
CA GLN A 310 -1.17 -33.37 18.85
C GLN A 310 -1.62 -33.56 17.40
N LEU A 311 -0.72 -34.01 16.55
CA LEU A 311 -0.93 -34.22 15.13
C LEU A 311 -1.47 -35.62 14.83
N SER A 312 -2.24 -35.75 13.74
CA SER A 312 -2.84 -37.01 13.28
C SER A 312 -1.81 -38.07 12.89
N GLU A 313 -0.62 -37.64 12.45
CA GLU A 313 0.50 -38.48 12.07
C GLU A 313 1.85 -37.80 12.34
N SER A 314 2.94 -38.57 12.20
CA SER A 314 4.29 -38.02 12.35
C SER A 314 4.70 -37.31 11.08
N LEU A 315 5.27 -36.12 11.23
CA LEU A 315 5.66 -35.30 10.10
C LEU A 315 7.09 -35.54 9.64
N SER A 316 8.02 -35.92 10.53
CA SER A 316 9.47 -36.06 10.26
C SER A 316 9.96 -35.09 9.17
N VAL A 317 9.87 -33.80 9.52
CA VAL A 317 10.01 -32.68 8.60
C VAL A 317 11.37 -32.01 8.75
N ASN A 318 11.95 -31.62 7.62
CA ASN A 318 13.22 -30.88 7.58
C ASN A 318 13.05 -29.39 7.26
N ALA A 319 11.83 -28.98 6.91
CA ALA A 319 11.47 -27.60 6.65
C ALA A 319 9.96 -27.43 6.85
N GLY A 320 9.57 -26.25 7.32
CA GLY A 320 8.18 -25.86 7.47
C GLY A 320 8.08 -24.35 7.54
N ASP A 321 6.94 -23.84 7.12
CA ASP A 321 6.65 -22.42 7.17
C ASP A 321 5.16 -22.20 7.46
N ARG A 322 4.88 -21.02 8.03
CA ARG A 322 3.54 -20.61 8.40
C ARG A 322 3.36 -19.16 8.02
N LEU A 323 2.54 -18.94 7.01
CA LEU A 323 2.24 -17.61 6.52
C LEU A 323 0.74 -17.37 6.52
N ALA A 324 0.36 -16.17 6.95
CA ALA A 324 -1.03 -15.73 7.03
C ALA A 324 -1.37 -14.63 6.01
N THR A 325 -0.38 -14.08 5.33
CA THR A 325 -0.54 -12.89 4.50
C THR A 325 -1.22 -13.24 3.18
N ASN A 326 -2.33 -12.56 2.87
CA ASN A 326 -3.17 -12.77 1.68
C ASN A 326 -3.87 -14.14 1.62
N GLU A 327 -3.96 -14.88 2.72
CA GLU A 327 -4.68 -16.15 2.72
C GLU A 327 -6.20 -15.92 2.61
N PRO A 328 -6.91 -16.63 1.72
CA PRO A 328 -8.35 -16.50 1.61
C PRO A 328 -9.05 -17.39 2.64
N HIS A 329 -10.23 -16.95 3.07
CA HIS A 329 -11.24 -17.88 3.57
C HIS A 329 -11.82 -18.66 2.41
N ARG A 330 -11.76 -20.00 2.49
CA ARG A 330 -12.38 -20.91 1.52
C ARG A 330 -13.65 -21.50 2.12
N MET A 331 -14.78 -21.34 1.46
CA MET A 331 -16.07 -21.79 1.95
C MET A 331 -17.05 -22.12 0.82
N GLU A 332 -18.00 -23.01 1.10
CA GLU A 332 -19.09 -23.34 0.18
C GLU A 332 -20.34 -22.53 0.54
N VAL A 333 -20.85 -21.76 -0.41
CA VAL A 333 -22.13 -21.03 -0.29
C VAL A 333 -23.22 -21.85 -0.97
N SER A 334 -24.22 -22.29 -0.21
CA SER A 334 -25.36 -23.04 -0.75
C SER A 334 -26.34 -22.17 -1.54
N ASP A 335 -27.05 -22.78 -2.49
CA ASP A 335 -28.14 -22.15 -3.27
C ASP A 335 -29.41 -21.78 -2.44
N ASP A 336 -29.49 -22.17 -1.17
CA ASP A 336 -30.67 -21.94 -0.32
C ASP A 336 -30.76 -20.48 0.20
N GLU A 337 -31.97 -19.93 0.17
CA GLU A 337 -32.30 -18.51 0.38
C GLU A 337 -31.62 -17.84 1.60
N ALA A 338 -30.88 -16.76 1.34
CA ALA A 338 -30.47 -15.69 2.26
C ALA A 338 -29.88 -16.13 3.62
N ARG A 339 -28.72 -16.80 3.60
CA ARG A 339 -27.90 -16.97 4.81
C ARG A 339 -26.70 -16.03 4.77
N ILE A 340 -26.65 -15.06 5.68
CA ILE A 340 -25.43 -14.32 5.95
C ILE A 340 -24.41 -15.31 6.51
N VAL A 341 -23.31 -15.52 5.79
CA VAL A 341 -22.17 -16.25 6.32
C VAL A 341 -21.21 -15.27 6.96
N HIS A 342 -20.85 -15.53 8.22
CA HIS A 342 -19.89 -14.72 8.96
C HIS A 342 -18.46 -15.20 8.72
N VAL A 343 -17.59 -14.29 8.27
CA VAL A 343 -16.20 -14.57 7.91
C VAL A 343 -15.29 -13.54 8.58
N ASP A 344 -14.55 -13.94 9.61
CA ASP A 344 -13.72 -13.00 10.37
C ASP A 344 -12.25 -13.05 9.95
N PHE A 345 -11.60 -11.89 9.84
CA PHE A 345 -10.16 -11.75 9.65
C PHE A 345 -9.51 -11.23 10.93
N LEU A 346 -8.29 -11.70 11.19
CA LEU A 346 -7.49 -11.17 12.30
C LEU A 346 -6.18 -10.61 11.80
N VAL A 347 -5.77 -9.49 12.37
CA VAL A 347 -4.52 -8.81 12.03
C VAL A 347 -3.70 -8.50 13.27
N THR A 348 -2.40 -8.25 13.10
CA THR A 348 -1.55 -7.75 14.18
C THR A 348 -0.88 -6.45 13.78
N LYS A 349 -0.59 -5.60 14.77
CA LYS A 349 0.17 -4.36 14.57
C LYS A 349 1.64 -4.70 14.38
N LEU A 350 2.23 -4.14 13.33
CA LEU A 350 3.68 -4.16 13.14
C LEU A 350 4.34 -3.33 14.27
N LYS A 351 5.13 -3.95 15.15
CA LYS A 351 6.00 -3.22 16.07
C LYS A 351 7.28 -2.83 15.33
N ILE A 352 7.26 -1.74 14.57
CA ILE A 352 8.51 -1.21 14.03
C ILE A 352 9.32 -0.59 15.17
N ASN A 353 10.40 -1.25 15.58
CA ASN A 353 11.46 -0.60 16.34
C ASN A 353 12.32 0.22 15.37
N THR A 354 12.07 1.52 15.29
CA THR A 354 12.76 2.43 14.35
C THR A 354 14.26 2.55 14.59
N ALA A 355 14.78 2.05 15.73
CA ALA A 355 16.21 2.01 16.01
C ALA A 355 16.99 0.88 15.28
N GLN A 356 16.31 -0.02 14.55
CA GLN A 356 16.93 -1.21 13.90
C GLN A 356 16.78 -1.24 12.36
N LEU A 357 16.38 -0.12 11.74
CA LEU A 357 16.23 0.01 10.29
C LEU A 357 17.41 0.80 9.69
N GLU A 358 18.50 0.14 9.31
CA GLU A 358 19.34 0.59 8.19
C GLU A 358 18.94 -0.24 6.96
N VAL A 359 18.10 0.31 6.08
CA VAL A 359 17.77 -0.27 4.77
C VAL A 359 18.09 0.78 3.72
N SER A 360 18.75 0.36 2.63
CA SER A 360 19.07 1.24 1.50
C SER A 360 17.80 1.87 0.90
N PRO A 361 17.81 3.17 0.51
CA PRO A 361 16.64 3.95 0.09
C PRO A 361 15.82 3.38 -1.09
N GLU A 362 16.37 2.44 -1.85
CA GLU A 362 15.79 1.99 -3.13
C GLU A 362 14.77 0.84 -3.01
N ASN A 363 14.64 0.20 -1.84
CA ASN A 363 13.82 -1.01 -1.66
C ASN A 363 12.69 -0.89 -0.62
N LEU A 364 12.43 0.30 -0.09
CA LEU A 364 11.35 0.51 0.88
C LEU A 364 10.08 1.00 0.16
N LYS A 365 9.23 0.08 -0.31
CA LYS A 365 7.87 0.42 -0.75
C LYS A 365 6.93 0.50 0.45
N LEU A 366 6.96 1.61 1.17
CA LEU A 366 5.80 2.06 1.93
C LEU A 366 4.89 2.79 0.93
N LEU A 367 3.66 2.32 0.71
CA LEU A 367 2.56 3.25 0.46
C LEU A 367 2.03 3.64 1.86
N ALA A 368 1.00 4.43 2.09
CA ALA A 368 0.41 4.54 3.44
C ALA A 368 -1.01 5.10 3.31
N PRO A 369 -2.01 4.54 4.00
CA PRO A 369 -3.24 5.27 4.28
C PRO A 369 -2.99 6.15 5.52
N SER A 370 -3.20 7.46 5.36
CA SER A 370 -3.46 8.45 6.42
C SER A 370 -2.76 8.23 7.77
N LEU A 371 -1.60 8.85 7.98
CA LEU A 371 -0.95 8.89 9.29
C LEU A 371 -1.63 9.96 10.16
N ALA A 372 -2.57 9.57 11.03
CA ALA A 372 -3.13 10.45 12.05
C ALA A 372 -2.27 10.43 13.33
N LEU A 373 -1.50 11.50 13.58
CA LEU A 373 -0.70 11.65 14.79
C LEU A 373 -1.55 12.25 15.92
N THR A 374 -2.13 11.41 16.79
CA THR A 374 -2.69 11.85 18.08
C THR A 374 -1.63 11.75 19.19
N THR A 375 -1.01 12.88 19.54
CA THR A 375 -0.03 12.97 20.63
C THR A 375 -0.73 12.98 22.00
N SER A 376 -0.98 11.79 22.54
CA SER A 376 -1.28 11.60 23.97
C SER A 376 -0.33 10.60 24.61
N THR A 377 0.96 10.88 24.54
CA THR A 377 1.95 10.30 25.47
C THR A 377 3.09 11.29 25.57
N ARG A 378 3.44 11.69 26.81
CA ARG A 378 4.51 12.66 27.08
C ARG A 378 5.82 12.15 26.46
N MET A 379 6.25 12.74 25.35
CA MET A 379 7.58 12.54 24.78
C MET A 379 8.60 13.17 25.74
N GLY A 380 9.41 12.34 26.38
CA GLY A 380 10.54 12.77 27.18
C GLY A 380 11.73 13.10 26.28
N ASP A 381 12.27 14.31 26.49
CA ASP A 381 13.58 14.83 26.11
C ASP A 381 14.55 13.86 25.40
N THR A 382 14.67 13.96 24.07
CA THR A 382 15.94 14.20 23.33
C THR A 382 15.71 14.27 21.80
N LEU A 383 16.28 15.31 21.18
CA LEU A 383 16.51 15.56 19.74
C LEU A 383 16.17 14.41 18.77
N THR A 384 14.94 14.35 18.24
CA THR A 384 14.59 13.40 17.17
C THR A 384 13.90 14.14 16.04
N GLU A 385 14.56 14.20 14.89
CA GLU A 385 14.07 14.69 13.60
C GLU A 385 13.14 13.61 12.99
N MET A 386 11.97 13.99 12.48
CA MET A 386 11.05 13.05 11.81
C MET A 386 11.21 13.19 10.29
N ARG A 387 11.69 12.14 9.62
CA ARG A 387 11.79 12.06 8.15
C ARG A 387 10.90 10.95 7.61
N PHE A 388 10.08 11.28 6.62
CA PHE A 388 9.26 10.33 5.86
C PHE A 388 9.83 10.21 4.45
N CYS A 389 10.10 8.99 3.98
CA CYS A 389 10.53 8.71 2.60
C CYS A 389 9.57 7.68 2.00
N VAL A 390 8.89 8.02 0.91
CA VAL A 390 7.86 7.19 0.26
C VAL A 390 8.23 7.01 -1.21
N ALA A 391 8.12 5.79 -1.75
CA ALA A 391 8.55 5.47 -3.12
C ALA A 391 7.41 4.88 -3.96
N GLY A 392 7.33 5.31 -5.23
CA GLY A 392 6.22 4.99 -6.15
C GLY A 392 5.03 5.92 -5.97
N ASN A 393 4.01 5.83 -6.84
CA ASN A 393 2.86 6.75 -6.79
C ASN A 393 2.17 6.73 -5.42
N THR A 394 2.23 7.85 -4.71
CA THR A 394 1.80 7.99 -3.33
C THR A 394 0.52 8.82 -3.25
N ASN A 395 -0.43 8.42 -2.40
CA ASN A 395 -1.48 9.32 -1.95
C ASN A 395 -1.44 9.40 -0.42
N LEU A 396 -0.83 10.46 0.09
CA LEU A 396 -0.53 10.67 1.51
C LEU A 396 -1.51 11.68 2.09
N GLU A 397 -2.13 11.38 3.24
CA GLU A 397 -2.90 12.37 4.01
C GLU A 397 -2.16 12.71 5.32
N LEU A 398 -1.78 13.97 5.47
CA LEU A 398 -1.08 14.53 6.63
C LEU A 398 -2.08 15.17 7.60
N GLN A 399 -2.38 14.46 8.69
CA GLN A 399 -3.23 14.95 9.77
C GLN A 399 -2.40 15.34 11.00
N LEU A 400 -1.97 16.59 11.05
CA LEU A 400 -1.17 17.16 12.14
C LEU A 400 -2.06 17.96 13.11
N ALA A 401 -2.43 17.36 14.24
CA ALA A 401 -3.47 17.89 15.13
C ALA A 401 -2.97 18.72 16.35
N GLN A 402 -1.66 18.73 16.65
CA GLN A 402 -1.08 19.52 17.75
C GLN A 402 0.07 20.42 17.26
N THR A 403 0.31 21.53 17.94
CA THR A 403 1.43 22.44 17.64
C THR A 403 2.78 21.83 18.07
N SER A 404 3.81 21.93 17.23
CA SER A 404 5.15 21.41 17.53
C SER A 404 6.24 22.25 16.85
N MET A 405 7.35 22.45 17.55
CA MET A 405 8.55 23.12 17.01
C MET A 405 9.60 22.15 16.46
N GLN A 406 9.33 20.85 16.50
CA GLN A 406 10.27 19.85 15.97
C GLN A 406 10.28 19.89 14.45
N PRO A 407 11.44 19.70 13.81
CA PRO A 407 11.51 19.61 12.36
C PRO A 407 10.85 18.32 11.86
N VAL A 408 10.03 18.47 10.82
CA VAL A 408 9.39 17.36 10.11
C VAL A 408 9.72 17.50 8.64
N TYR A 409 10.31 16.47 8.06
CA TYR A 409 10.61 16.41 6.64
C TYR A 409 9.79 15.29 6.02
N VAL A 410 9.00 15.62 5.02
CA VAL A 410 8.31 14.68 4.14
C VAL A 410 9.05 14.73 2.81
N THR A 411 9.59 13.62 2.36
CA THR A 411 10.26 13.50 1.05
C THR A 411 9.60 12.34 0.30
N LEU A 412 9.05 12.61 -0.88
CA LEU A 412 8.44 11.58 -1.72
C LEU A 412 9.33 11.26 -2.93
N GLY A 413 8.87 10.35 -3.78
CA GLY A 413 9.72 9.64 -4.72
C GLY A 413 9.78 10.29 -6.08
N GLU A 414 10.34 9.57 -7.07
CA GLU A 414 10.42 10.02 -8.47
C GLU A 414 9.15 9.68 -9.28
N ALA A 415 8.02 9.46 -8.60
CA ALA A 415 6.77 8.99 -9.20
C ALA A 415 5.66 9.99 -8.89
N GLU A 416 4.59 10.00 -9.69
CA GLU A 416 3.49 10.96 -9.48
C GLU A 416 2.83 10.75 -8.11
N ASP A 417 2.98 11.75 -7.25
CA ASP A 417 2.60 11.72 -5.85
C ASP A 417 1.49 12.74 -5.56
N ARG A 418 0.68 12.45 -4.54
CA ARG A 418 -0.38 13.33 -4.04
C ARG A 418 -0.30 13.45 -2.53
N VAL A 419 -0.14 14.66 -2.00
CA VAL A 419 -0.15 14.93 -0.55
C VAL A 419 -1.35 15.78 -0.20
N SER A 420 -2.21 15.28 0.69
CA SER A 420 -3.32 16.02 1.28
C SER A 420 -2.94 16.56 2.65
N VAL A 421 -3.13 17.85 2.88
CA VAL A 421 -2.78 18.50 4.17
C VAL A 421 -3.83 19.53 4.55
N ASN A 422 -4.10 19.68 5.86
CA ASN A 422 -4.91 20.79 6.35
C ASN A 422 -4.05 22.06 6.47
N GLN A 423 -4.52 23.21 5.98
CA GLN A 423 -3.74 24.46 6.02
C GLN A 423 -3.19 24.78 7.41
N ALA A 424 -3.97 24.52 8.48
CA ALA A 424 -3.55 24.77 9.86
C ALA A 424 -2.29 23.99 10.27
N ALA A 425 -1.92 22.94 9.54
CA ALA A 425 -0.69 22.19 9.75
C ALA A 425 0.56 23.07 9.57
N PHE A 426 0.56 23.95 8.58
CA PHE A 426 1.70 24.85 8.32
C PHE A 426 1.90 25.88 9.43
N ASP A 427 0.83 26.29 10.11
CA ASP A 427 0.90 27.18 11.27
C ASP A 427 1.32 26.41 12.53
N ASN A 428 0.76 25.22 12.72
CA ASN A 428 1.03 24.38 13.89
C ASN A 428 2.45 23.77 13.87
N TRP A 429 3.03 23.60 12.68
CA TRP A 429 4.35 23.01 12.47
C TRP A 429 5.21 23.92 11.60
N PRO A 430 5.78 24.99 12.18
CA PRO A 430 6.57 25.97 11.42
C PRO A 430 7.83 25.37 10.78
N ASN A 431 8.32 24.23 11.29
CA ASN A 431 9.48 23.50 10.76
C ASN A 431 9.07 22.25 9.93
N LEU A 432 7.83 22.19 9.44
CA LEU A 432 7.42 21.21 8.43
C LEU A 432 8.02 21.59 7.08
N SER A 433 8.61 20.61 6.40
CA SER A 433 9.11 20.70 5.03
C SER A 433 8.60 19.49 4.24
N ILE A 434 8.12 19.73 3.01
CA ILE A 434 7.56 18.71 2.12
C ILE A 434 8.27 18.83 0.77
N ASP A 435 8.89 17.74 0.34
CA ASP A 435 9.52 17.57 -0.95
C ASP A 435 8.79 16.45 -1.67
N LEU A 436 8.15 16.73 -2.79
CA LEU A 436 7.34 15.76 -3.53
C LEU A 436 8.14 14.98 -4.58
N GLY A 437 9.35 15.43 -4.93
CA GLY A 437 10.18 14.76 -5.94
C GLY A 437 10.20 15.50 -7.28
N THR A 438 10.42 14.75 -8.37
CA THR A 438 10.62 15.32 -9.72
C THR A 438 9.56 14.91 -10.74
N ALA A 439 8.54 14.16 -10.31
CA ALA A 439 7.47 13.71 -11.19
C ALA A 439 6.45 14.83 -11.42
N HIS A 440 5.18 14.51 -11.72
CA HIS A 440 4.10 15.49 -11.72
C HIS A 440 3.31 15.31 -10.43
N ASP A 441 3.58 16.15 -9.44
CA ASP A 441 3.12 15.92 -8.07
C ASP A 441 2.07 16.93 -7.59
N ILE A 442 1.08 16.43 -6.84
CA ILE A 442 -0.11 17.15 -6.41
C ILE A 442 -0.08 17.43 -4.90
N LEU A 443 -0.03 18.70 -4.50
CA LEU A 443 -0.31 19.12 -3.14
C LEU A 443 -1.78 19.54 -3.00
N ALA A 444 -2.57 18.71 -2.34
CA ALA A 444 -3.96 18.97 -2.05
C ALA A 444 -4.14 19.62 -0.66
N VAL A 445 -4.72 20.81 -0.59
CA VAL A 445 -4.81 21.59 0.65
C VAL A 445 -6.26 21.76 1.07
N ASN A 446 -6.62 21.23 2.24
CA ASN A 446 -7.86 21.61 2.92
C ASN A 446 -7.66 23.01 3.53
N ALA A 447 -7.97 24.01 2.71
CA ALA A 447 -7.75 25.42 3.00
C ALA A 447 -8.90 26.03 3.82
N THR A 448 -8.56 27.07 4.56
CA THR A 448 -9.52 27.98 5.18
C THR A 448 -9.98 29.03 4.15
N GLN A 449 -10.64 30.11 4.56
CA GLN A 449 -11.09 31.17 3.65
C GLN A 449 -9.96 31.87 2.87
N PHE A 450 -8.71 31.69 3.27
CA PHE A 450 -7.55 32.33 2.67
C PHE A 450 -6.33 31.41 2.75
N PHE A 451 -5.70 31.11 1.62
CA PHE A 451 -4.46 30.34 1.54
C PHE A 451 -3.39 31.18 0.83
N ASP A 452 -2.32 31.50 1.56
CA ASP A 452 -1.17 32.25 1.08
C ASP A 452 -0.02 31.29 0.77
N LEU A 453 0.23 31.06 -0.52
CA LEU A 453 1.28 30.17 -0.99
C LEU A 453 2.67 30.70 -0.61
N ASP A 454 2.89 32.01 -0.55
CA ASP A 454 4.20 32.57 -0.22
C ASP A 454 4.65 32.17 1.18
N SER A 455 3.70 32.21 2.12
CA SER A 455 3.94 31.83 3.52
C SER A 455 4.46 30.40 3.70
N VAL A 456 4.20 29.50 2.74
CA VAL A 456 4.57 28.08 2.82
C VAL A 456 5.58 27.64 1.76
N SER A 457 5.73 28.38 0.66
CA SER A 457 6.52 27.98 -0.52
C SER A 457 7.95 27.55 -0.20
N THR A 458 8.65 28.26 0.69
CA THR A 458 10.03 27.93 1.11
C THR A 458 10.16 26.59 1.85
N ARG A 459 9.04 26.00 2.24
CA ARG A 459 8.94 24.71 2.92
C ARG A 459 8.51 23.60 1.96
N LEU A 460 8.27 23.92 0.70
CA LEU A 460 7.75 23.02 -0.32
C LEU A 460 8.76 22.89 -1.46
N SER A 461 8.89 21.70 -2.02
CA SER A 461 9.63 21.44 -3.27
C SER A 461 8.99 20.30 -4.06
N GLY A 462 9.23 20.25 -5.36
CA GLY A 462 8.66 19.25 -6.27
C GLY A 462 7.16 19.42 -6.53
N VAL A 463 6.55 20.58 -6.26
CA VAL A 463 5.09 20.73 -6.40
C VAL A 463 4.73 21.20 -7.81
N ASP A 464 4.09 20.35 -8.61
CA ASP A 464 3.63 20.70 -9.97
C ASP A 464 2.16 21.08 -10.03
N GLU A 465 1.36 20.58 -9.11
CA GLU A 465 -0.06 20.87 -9.02
C GLU A 465 -0.50 21.15 -7.58
N ILE A 466 -1.34 22.17 -7.38
CA ILE A 466 -2.02 22.43 -6.11
C ILE A 466 -3.54 22.30 -6.30
N GLN A 467 -4.18 21.52 -5.44
CA GLN A 467 -5.63 21.34 -5.44
C GLN A 467 -6.23 21.83 -4.12
N LEU A 468 -7.21 22.74 -4.14
CA LEU A 468 -7.93 23.09 -2.92
C LEU A 468 -9.04 22.08 -2.61
N LEU A 469 -9.07 21.61 -1.36
CA LEU A 469 -10.00 20.62 -0.82
C LEU A 469 -10.88 21.25 0.27
N GLY A 470 -11.64 22.28 -0.07
CA GLY A 470 -12.53 23.00 0.84
C GLY A 470 -13.95 23.08 0.29
N THR A 471 -14.95 23.20 1.17
CA THR A 471 -16.34 23.51 0.79
C THR A 471 -16.70 24.98 1.00
N THR A 472 -15.73 25.77 1.46
CA THR A 472 -15.86 27.22 1.64
C THR A 472 -15.05 27.92 0.56
N ALA A 473 -15.65 28.96 -0.03
CA ALA A 473 -14.94 29.87 -0.93
C ALA A 473 -13.62 30.34 -0.30
N THR A 474 -12.52 30.07 -1.00
CA THR A 474 -11.16 30.34 -0.56
C THR A 474 -10.49 31.31 -1.51
N THR A 475 -9.82 32.32 -0.95
CA THR A 475 -8.89 33.14 -1.74
C THR A 475 -7.51 32.47 -1.73
N PHE A 476 -7.02 32.08 -2.91
CA PHE A 476 -5.68 31.55 -3.14
C PHE A 476 -4.76 32.68 -3.59
N GLN A 477 -3.84 33.10 -2.72
CA GLN A 477 -2.85 34.12 -3.04
C GLN A 477 -1.58 33.47 -3.61
N VAL A 478 -1.13 33.98 -4.76
CA VAL A 478 0.04 33.52 -5.50
C VAL A 478 0.96 34.69 -5.79
N GLU A 479 2.25 34.49 -5.52
CA GLU A 479 3.30 35.42 -5.91
C GLU A 479 4.32 34.73 -6.83
N GLU A 480 4.96 35.51 -7.70
CA GLU A 480 5.97 34.99 -8.65
C GLU A 480 7.12 34.26 -7.93
N ASN A 481 7.62 34.84 -6.84
CA ASN A 481 8.74 34.26 -6.08
C ASN A 481 8.37 32.94 -5.42
N SER A 482 7.11 32.77 -5.02
CA SER A 482 6.63 31.54 -4.41
C SER A 482 6.62 30.38 -5.41
N LEU A 483 6.46 30.64 -6.72
CA LEU A 483 6.51 29.58 -7.75
C LEU A 483 7.94 29.17 -8.08
N LEU A 484 8.88 30.13 -8.09
CA LEU A 484 10.29 29.87 -8.38
C LEU A 484 10.97 28.93 -7.37
N SER A 485 10.39 28.79 -6.16
CA SER A 485 10.90 27.89 -5.13
C SER A 485 10.25 26.51 -5.15
N LEU A 486 9.12 26.32 -5.84
CA LEU A 486 8.34 25.08 -5.79
C LEU A 486 8.90 23.97 -6.67
N ASN A 487 9.35 24.28 -7.88
CA ASN A 487 9.87 23.28 -8.82
C ASN A 487 10.84 23.90 -9.82
N GLU A 488 11.64 23.06 -10.48
CA GLU A 488 12.63 23.49 -11.47
C GLU A 488 12.01 23.96 -12.80
N SER A 489 10.76 23.59 -13.06
CA SER A 489 10.03 23.94 -14.28
C SER A 489 9.50 25.38 -14.24
N ASN A 490 9.54 26.04 -13.08
CA ASN A 490 8.94 27.36 -12.84
C ASN A 490 7.46 27.40 -13.28
N SER A 491 6.77 26.27 -13.17
CA SER A 491 5.40 26.12 -13.63
C SER A 491 4.54 25.42 -12.61
N LEU A 492 3.33 25.93 -12.38
CA LEU A 492 2.39 25.34 -11.43
C LEU A 492 1.01 25.18 -12.08
N THR A 493 0.36 24.06 -11.82
CA THR A 493 -1.07 23.86 -12.10
C THR A 493 -1.85 24.08 -10.82
N VAL A 494 -2.98 24.78 -10.89
CA VAL A 494 -3.85 25.00 -9.72
C VAL A 494 -5.28 24.63 -10.08
N ARG A 495 -5.90 23.83 -9.21
CA ARG A 495 -7.30 23.43 -9.32
C ARG A 495 -8.11 24.03 -8.18
N LEU A 496 -9.08 24.84 -8.54
CA LEU A 496 -9.95 25.61 -7.67
C LEU A 496 -11.42 25.26 -7.94
N ALA A 497 -12.27 25.46 -6.95
CA ALA A 497 -13.71 25.46 -7.15
C ALA A 497 -14.18 26.79 -7.78
N ALA A 498 -15.39 26.80 -8.35
CA ALA A 498 -15.97 28.00 -8.99
C ALA A 498 -16.15 29.20 -8.05
N GLU A 499 -16.31 28.92 -6.76
CA GLU A 499 -16.44 29.92 -5.70
C GLU A 499 -15.11 30.45 -5.15
N ASP A 500 -14.00 29.78 -5.44
CA ASP A 500 -12.67 30.19 -5.02
C ASP A 500 -12.19 31.39 -5.86
N ARG A 501 -11.23 32.13 -5.32
CA ARG A 501 -10.71 33.34 -5.95
C ARG A 501 -9.20 33.31 -6.02
N LEU A 502 -8.66 33.67 -7.18
CA LEU A 502 -7.24 33.93 -7.31
C LEU A 502 -6.90 35.36 -6.95
N GLN A 503 -5.80 35.53 -6.22
CA GLN A 503 -5.21 36.82 -5.94
C GLN A 503 -3.74 36.78 -6.31
N PHE A 504 -3.30 37.76 -7.10
CA PHE A 504 -1.93 37.88 -7.58
C PHE A 504 -1.20 39.03 -6.89
N ASP A 505 0.13 38.97 -6.92
CA ASP A 505 0.99 40.11 -6.64
C ASP A 505 0.98 41.15 -7.77
N GLU A 506 1.68 42.27 -7.56
CA GLU A 506 1.77 43.35 -8.55
C GLU A 506 2.79 43.05 -9.69
N ASN A 507 3.30 41.81 -9.82
CA ASN A 507 4.44 41.47 -10.69
C ASN A 507 4.08 41.22 -12.17
N GLY A 508 3.13 41.99 -12.70
CA GLY A 508 2.92 42.08 -14.16
C GLY A 508 2.36 40.81 -14.82
N TRP A 509 1.62 39.99 -14.07
CA TRP A 509 0.90 38.84 -14.60
C TRP A 509 0.06 39.21 -15.82
N PHE A 510 0.09 38.36 -16.85
CA PHE A 510 -0.77 38.46 -18.01
C PHE A 510 -1.31 37.10 -18.41
N VAL A 511 -2.44 37.09 -19.11
CA VAL A 511 -2.95 35.87 -19.72
C VAL A 511 -2.07 35.54 -20.92
N ASN A 512 -1.32 34.44 -20.87
CA ASN A 512 -0.49 33.98 -21.99
C ASN A 512 -1.34 33.29 -23.06
N ARG A 513 -2.18 32.33 -22.64
CA ARG A 513 -3.10 31.62 -23.53
C ARG A 513 -4.25 31.00 -22.75
N ILE A 514 -5.26 30.56 -23.49
CA ILE A 514 -6.26 29.60 -23.00
C ILE A 514 -5.86 28.24 -23.53
N ASP A 515 -5.72 27.27 -22.65
CA ASP A 515 -5.47 25.88 -23.03
C ASP A 515 -6.80 25.13 -23.10
N VAL A 516 -6.96 24.28 -24.11
CA VAL A 516 -8.13 23.42 -24.27
C VAL A 516 -7.60 22.01 -24.47
N SER A 517 -7.62 21.24 -23.39
CA SER A 517 -7.03 19.91 -23.34
C SER A 517 -8.11 18.85 -23.09
N ARG A 518 -7.68 17.59 -22.90
CA ARG A 518 -8.59 16.52 -22.46
C ARG A 518 -9.08 16.72 -21.03
N GLU A 519 -8.38 17.53 -20.24
CA GLU A 519 -8.72 17.83 -18.84
C GLU A 519 -9.71 19.00 -18.70
N GLY A 520 -10.11 19.58 -19.83
CA GLY A 520 -10.97 20.75 -19.89
C GLY A 520 -10.21 22.00 -20.31
N ARG A 521 -10.91 23.12 -20.27
CA ARG A 521 -10.38 24.44 -20.54
C ARG A 521 -9.66 24.99 -19.32
N ALA A 522 -8.51 25.62 -19.52
CA ALA A 522 -7.70 26.22 -18.47
C ALA A 522 -7.15 27.59 -18.89
N HIS A 523 -6.93 28.44 -17.90
CA HIS A 523 -6.30 29.74 -18.07
C HIS A 523 -4.80 29.59 -17.82
N VAL A 524 -3.98 29.89 -18.82
CA VAL A 524 -2.53 29.86 -18.67
C VAL A 524 -2.04 31.30 -18.50
N LEU A 525 -1.73 31.64 -17.27
CA LEU A 525 -1.19 32.92 -16.85
C LEU A 525 0.34 32.85 -16.79
N ALA A 526 1.01 33.98 -16.97
CA ALA A 526 2.47 34.02 -16.96
C ALA A 526 2.99 35.35 -16.43
N THR A 527 4.22 35.31 -15.92
CA THR A 527 5.10 36.46 -15.81
C THR A 527 6.25 36.31 -16.82
N ASP A 528 7.30 37.12 -16.69
CA ASP A 528 8.53 36.92 -17.45
C ASP A 528 9.31 35.66 -17.01
N GLN A 529 9.02 35.10 -15.82
CA GLN A 529 9.80 34.00 -15.23
C GLN A 529 9.01 32.72 -14.96
N VAL A 530 7.71 32.81 -14.69
CA VAL A 530 6.89 31.66 -14.27
C VAL A 530 5.63 31.49 -15.11
N MET A 531 5.08 30.27 -15.09
CA MET A 531 3.85 29.88 -15.78
C MET A 531 2.85 29.29 -14.77
N LEU A 532 1.59 29.73 -14.80
CA LEU A 532 0.54 29.22 -13.94
C LEU A 532 -0.64 28.73 -14.80
N THR A 533 -1.02 27.47 -14.68
CA THR A 533 -2.20 26.90 -15.34
C THR A 533 -3.32 26.77 -14.33
N VAL A 534 -4.47 27.39 -14.58
CA VAL A 534 -5.59 27.47 -13.63
C VAL A 534 -6.82 26.76 -14.19
N TYR A 535 -7.37 25.86 -13.38
CA TYR A 535 -8.69 25.27 -13.54
C TYR A 535 -9.58 25.73 -12.38
N ASP A 536 -10.46 26.71 -12.59
CA ASP A 536 -11.28 27.30 -11.52
C ASP A 536 -12.78 27.19 -11.75
N GLY A 537 -13.23 26.47 -12.78
CA GLY A 537 -14.67 26.33 -13.09
C GLY A 537 -15.35 27.61 -13.59
N THR A 538 -14.64 28.74 -13.68
CA THR A 538 -15.08 30.00 -14.29
C THR A 538 -14.40 30.19 -15.65
N LEU A 539 -14.54 29.19 -16.52
CA LEU A 539 -13.69 28.96 -17.70
C LEU A 539 -13.78 30.04 -18.80
N TRP A 540 -14.77 30.92 -18.70
CA TRP A 540 -14.98 32.06 -19.59
C TRP A 540 -14.84 33.40 -18.87
N HIS A 541 -14.30 33.41 -17.66
CA HIS A 541 -14.06 34.60 -16.86
C HIS A 541 -12.58 34.95 -16.82
N ASN A 542 -12.22 36.21 -17.07
CA ASN A 542 -10.82 36.62 -17.07
C ASN A 542 -10.33 36.76 -15.62
N PRO A 543 -9.38 35.91 -15.16
CA PRO A 543 -8.97 35.89 -13.76
C PRO A 543 -8.13 37.10 -13.34
N LEU A 544 -7.55 37.84 -14.30
CA LEU A 544 -6.74 39.03 -14.03
C LEU A 544 -7.54 40.32 -14.18
N GLN A 545 -8.35 40.41 -15.22
CA GLN A 545 -9.15 41.59 -15.54
C GLN A 545 -10.50 41.18 -16.10
N SER A 546 -11.48 40.98 -15.21
CA SER A 546 -12.80 40.42 -15.53
C SER A 546 -13.56 41.05 -16.71
N LEU A 547 -13.26 42.32 -17.04
CA LEU A 547 -13.92 43.09 -18.11
C LEU A 547 -13.14 43.10 -19.43
N ASP A 548 -11.95 42.51 -19.47
CA ASP A 548 -11.15 42.32 -20.68
C ASP A 548 -11.46 40.95 -21.28
N VAL A 549 -12.35 40.98 -22.25
CA VAL A 549 -12.97 39.80 -22.84
C VAL A 549 -12.02 39.13 -23.83
N ASN A 550 -11.25 39.92 -24.57
CA ASN A 550 -10.30 39.41 -25.57
C ASN A 550 -8.88 39.23 -25.02
N PHE A 551 -8.67 39.45 -23.72
CA PHE A 551 -7.40 39.33 -22.99
C PHE A 551 -6.25 40.12 -23.60
N ASP A 552 -6.53 41.25 -24.24
CA ASP A 552 -5.49 42.10 -24.84
C ASP A 552 -4.84 43.09 -23.84
N GLY A 553 -5.23 42.99 -22.57
CA GLY A 553 -4.76 43.81 -21.46
C GLY A 553 -5.54 45.11 -21.29
N HIS A 554 -6.49 45.44 -22.16
CA HIS A 554 -7.20 46.71 -22.14
C HIS A 554 -8.72 46.51 -22.16
N VAL A 555 -9.42 47.10 -21.18
CA VAL A 555 -10.89 47.19 -21.26
C VAL A 555 -11.28 48.26 -22.27
N THR A 556 -11.82 47.85 -23.40
CA THR A 556 -12.22 48.74 -24.51
C THR A 556 -13.65 48.48 -24.96
N THR A 557 -14.14 49.29 -25.92
CA THR A 557 -15.43 49.03 -26.56
C THR A 557 -15.47 47.71 -27.33
N ASN A 558 -14.31 47.15 -27.70
CA ASN A 558 -14.23 45.88 -28.42
C ASN A 558 -14.71 44.71 -27.54
N ASP A 559 -14.42 44.74 -26.25
CA ASP A 559 -14.83 43.72 -25.28
C ASP A 559 -16.36 43.60 -25.19
N ALA A 560 -17.04 44.72 -25.06
CA ALA A 560 -18.50 44.78 -25.09
C ALA A 560 -19.06 44.30 -26.45
N LEU A 561 -18.39 44.65 -27.56
CA LEU A 561 -18.83 44.28 -28.91
C LEU A 561 -18.70 42.77 -29.17
N ILE A 562 -17.69 42.11 -28.61
CA ILE A 562 -17.53 40.65 -28.70
C ILE A 562 -18.72 39.95 -28.05
N ILE A 563 -19.08 40.34 -26.82
CA ILE A 563 -20.22 39.77 -26.09
C ILE A 563 -21.53 40.00 -26.87
N ILE A 564 -21.79 41.24 -27.31
CA ILE A 564 -23.00 41.58 -28.07
C ILE A 564 -23.09 40.76 -29.36
N ASN A 565 -21.99 40.62 -30.09
CA ASN A 565 -21.98 39.82 -31.32
C ASN A 565 -22.23 38.34 -31.05
N LEU A 566 -21.69 37.81 -29.95
CA LEU A 566 -21.84 36.41 -29.59
C LEU A 566 -23.28 36.10 -29.17
N ILE A 567 -23.89 36.93 -28.30
CA ILE A 567 -25.31 36.80 -27.89
C ILE A 567 -26.25 36.79 -29.09
N ASN A 568 -25.96 37.58 -30.13
CA ASN A 568 -26.80 37.64 -31.34
C ASN A 568 -26.60 36.45 -32.29
N ARG A 569 -25.60 35.59 -32.05
CA ARG A 569 -25.25 34.43 -32.88
C ARG A 569 -25.58 33.10 -32.22
N THR A 570 -25.48 33.01 -30.90
CA THR A 570 -25.82 31.80 -30.13
C THR A 570 -27.31 31.76 -29.77
N ASN A 571 -27.87 30.55 -29.67
CA ASN A 571 -29.18 30.30 -29.04
C ASN A 571 -29.04 29.71 -27.63
N ASP A 572 -27.82 29.39 -27.21
CA ASP A 572 -27.51 28.88 -25.88
C ASP A 572 -26.91 30.00 -25.04
N TRP A 573 -27.46 30.18 -23.84
CA TRP A 573 -26.99 31.16 -22.88
C TRP A 573 -26.11 30.51 -21.81
N HIS A 574 -26.08 29.18 -21.72
CA HIS A 574 -25.19 28.46 -20.82
C HIS A 574 -23.86 28.28 -21.52
N LEU A 575 -22.79 28.74 -20.88
CA LEU A 575 -21.46 28.54 -21.41
C LEU A 575 -21.05 27.10 -21.16
N SER A 576 -20.79 26.38 -22.25
CA SER A 576 -20.43 24.96 -22.24
C SER A 576 -19.23 24.72 -23.13
N GLU A 577 -18.25 23.97 -22.63
CA GLU A 577 -17.05 23.59 -23.37
C GLU A 577 -17.36 22.71 -24.59
N ALA A 578 -18.51 22.03 -24.57
CA ALA A 578 -18.95 21.17 -25.67
C ALA A 578 -19.58 21.96 -26.83
N ALA A 579 -19.93 23.23 -26.63
CA ALA A 579 -20.61 24.03 -27.64
C ALA A 579 -19.57 24.65 -28.62
N PRO A 580 -19.68 24.37 -29.94
CA PRO A 580 -18.72 24.85 -30.94
C PRO A 580 -18.51 26.36 -30.95
N ASP A 581 -19.57 27.11 -30.65
CA ASP A 581 -19.56 28.58 -30.62
C ASP A 581 -18.68 29.14 -29.48
N PHE A 582 -18.41 28.35 -28.45
CA PHE A 582 -17.65 28.77 -27.26
C PHE A 582 -16.23 28.20 -27.20
N ILE A 583 -15.89 27.19 -28.02
CA ILE A 583 -14.54 26.59 -28.05
C ILE A 583 -13.47 27.65 -28.35
N SER A 584 -13.75 28.59 -29.24
CA SER A 584 -12.84 29.70 -29.58
C SER A 584 -13.17 31.02 -28.92
N ALA A 585 -14.27 31.09 -28.13
CA ALA A 585 -14.63 32.31 -27.43
C ALA A 585 -13.66 32.51 -26.25
N ALA A 586 -13.24 33.74 -26.01
CA ALA A 586 -12.35 34.09 -24.91
C ALA A 586 -13.16 34.31 -23.60
N TYR A 587 -12.88 35.38 -22.86
CA TYR A 587 -13.42 35.63 -21.53
C TYR A 587 -14.76 36.39 -21.56
N VAL A 588 -15.77 35.77 -22.17
CA VAL A 588 -17.06 36.42 -22.46
C VAL A 588 -18.01 36.53 -21.25
N ASP A 589 -17.70 35.84 -20.16
CA ASP A 589 -18.44 35.87 -18.89
C ASP A 589 -17.74 36.84 -17.92
N THR A 590 -18.31 38.02 -17.75
CA THR A 590 -17.66 39.10 -16.99
C THR A 590 -18.06 39.11 -15.51
N ASN A 591 -19.09 38.37 -15.12
CA ASN A 591 -19.57 38.27 -13.75
C ASN A 591 -19.35 36.89 -13.11
N ALA A 592 -18.77 35.95 -13.86
CA ALA A 592 -18.46 34.58 -13.46
C ALA A 592 -19.70 33.75 -13.08
N ASP A 593 -20.84 33.98 -13.72
CA ASP A 593 -22.07 33.20 -13.49
C ASP A 593 -22.25 32.00 -14.43
N ASN A 594 -21.26 31.74 -15.28
CA ASN A 594 -21.23 30.71 -16.32
C ASN A 594 -22.37 30.84 -17.34
N ALA A 595 -22.94 32.03 -17.48
CA ALA A 595 -23.92 32.35 -18.50
C ALA A 595 -23.47 33.52 -19.37
N LEU A 596 -23.79 33.47 -20.66
CA LEU A 596 -23.59 34.57 -21.58
C LEU A 596 -24.87 35.40 -21.68
N THR A 597 -24.89 36.57 -21.05
CA THR A 597 -26.07 37.42 -20.97
C THR A 597 -25.80 38.88 -21.35
N ALA A 598 -26.88 39.66 -21.51
CA ALA A 598 -26.74 41.10 -21.73
C ALA A 598 -26.12 41.84 -20.53
N LEU A 599 -26.12 41.22 -19.34
CA LEU A 599 -25.46 41.79 -18.16
C LEU A 599 -23.94 41.86 -18.38
N ASP A 600 -23.36 40.89 -19.07
CA ASP A 600 -21.91 40.84 -19.29
C ASP A 600 -21.42 42.03 -20.11
N ALA A 601 -22.11 42.32 -21.21
CA ALA A 601 -21.82 43.50 -22.02
C ALA A 601 -22.07 44.80 -21.23
N LEU A 602 -23.08 44.83 -20.38
CA LEU A 602 -23.44 46.00 -19.59
C LEU A 602 -22.36 46.34 -18.56
N LEU A 603 -21.72 45.35 -17.94
CA LEU A 603 -20.63 45.56 -16.99
C LEU A 603 -19.43 46.26 -17.64
N VAL A 604 -19.03 45.83 -18.84
CA VAL A 604 -17.98 46.49 -19.63
C VAL A 604 -18.37 47.92 -19.99
N ILE A 605 -19.58 48.13 -20.53
CA ILE A 605 -20.07 49.46 -20.92
C ILE A 605 -20.11 50.41 -19.73
N ASN A 606 -20.55 49.94 -18.56
CA ASN A 606 -20.59 50.76 -17.36
C ASN A 606 -19.18 51.19 -16.95
N GLN A 607 -18.20 50.28 -16.95
CA GLN A 607 -16.81 50.61 -16.65
C GLN A 607 -16.24 51.68 -17.59
N LEU A 608 -16.52 51.57 -18.90
CA LEU A 608 -16.07 52.55 -19.89
C LEU A 608 -16.70 53.95 -19.70
N ASN A 609 -17.90 54.02 -19.12
CA ASN A 609 -18.59 55.27 -18.81
C ASN A 609 -18.21 55.87 -17.45
N HIS A 610 -17.40 55.16 -16.65
CA HIS A 610 -16.87 55.63 -15.37
C HIS A 610 -15.55 56.40 -15.49
N PHE A 611 -14.96 56.44 -16.70
CA PHE A 611 -13.87 57.33 -17.09
C PHE A 611 -14.41 58.50 -17.92
#